data_AF-A0A384HWQ5-F1
#
_entry.id   AF-A0A384HWQ5-F1
#
_cell.length_a   1.000
_cell.length_b   1.000
_cell.length_c   1.000
_cell.angle_alpha   90.00
_cell.angle_beta   90.00
_cell.angle_gamma   90.00
#
_symmetry.space_group_name_H-M   'P 1'
#
loop_
_entity.id
_entity.type
_entity.pdbx_description
1 polymer ?
#
loop_
_entity_poly.entity_id
_entity_poly.type
_entity_poly.pdbx_seq_one_letter_code
_entity_poly.pdbx_strand_id
1 'polypeptide(L)'
;MVTARQLRFDGGWSATVTDEPLRLVPRFEGRTVRVMPWVDVTEREEFLLHTFGSQERLWDTPDVLRFTPAGRELSGAEFHVPEESAYAGDRARVPLRPAVRPGGLRADEARDFRHEVTSVHCRASGDTVLTCLRDLDVLDEPLDARIGIAQDLALLVQHGTVVGWSLSDPARYVTTPDAVPDPAPPTAAVRRLFTECLDLITQPLILDVEDREPAALERLRAADQALRDQREDRHRADALRTFISQLVKDCIETPARRQP
;
A
#
# COMPACT_ATOMS: atom_id res chain seq x y z
N MET A 1 -5.00 -28.14 -8.73
CA MET A 1 -4.48 -26.98 -7.97
C MET A 1 -3.10 -26.67 -8.51
N VAL A 2 -2.99 -25.69 -9.41
CA VAL A 2 -1.69 -25.28 -9.96
C VAL A 2 -1.09 -24.32 -8.94
N THR A 3 -0.10 -24.77 -8.19
CA THR A 3 0.80 -23.85 -7.48
C THR A 3 1.49 -23.01 -8.54
N ALA A 4 1.18 -21.71 -8.62
CA ALA A 4 1.95 -20.76 -9.41
C ALA A 4 3.37 -20.69 -8.83
N ARG A 5 4.22 -21.64 -9.25
CA ARG A 5 5.63 -21.73 -8.86
C ARG A 5 6.43 -20.61 -9.52
N GLN A 6 5.93 -20.09 -10.64
CA GLN A 6 6.49 -18.97 -11.37
C GLN A 6 5.41 -17.90 -11.50
N LEU A 7 5.79 -16.65 -11.21
CA LEU A 7 4.98 -15.46 -11.37
C LEU A 7 5.50 -14.67 -12.57
N ARG A 8 4.57 -14.12 -13.33
CA ARG A 8 4.85 -13.24 -14.45
C ARG A 8 4.52 -11.80 -14.07
N PHE A 9 5.37 -10.92 -14.58
CA PHE A 9 5.29 -9.48 -14.46
C PHE A 9 5.40 -8.90 -15.88
N ASP A 10 5.13 -7.61 -15.97
CA ASP A 10 5.20 -6.88 -17.22
C ASP A 10 6.59 -6.91 -17.87
N GLY A 11 6.61 -6.74 -19.20
CA GLY A 11 7.85 -6.82 -19.98
C GLY A 11 8.43 -8.23 -20.10
N GLY A 12 7.63 -9.27 -19.82
CA GLY A 12 8.05 -10.67 -19.88
C GLY A 12 8.97 -11.07 -18.74
N TRP A 13 9.01 -10.28 -17.67
CA TRP A 13 9.81 -10.58 -16.49
C TRP A 13 9.13 -11.64 -15.63
N SER A 14 9.92 -12.48 -14.96
CA SER A 14 9.37 -13.54 -14.12
C SER A 14 10.22 -13.81 -12.88
N ALA A 15 9.53 -14.27 -11.83
CA ALA A 15 10.15 -14.72 -10.60
C ALA A 15 9.58 -16.06 -10.17
N THR A 16 10.42 -16.88 -9.57
CA THR A 16 10.03 -18.12 -8.91
C THR A 16 9.59 -17.82 -7.48
N VAL A 17 8.47 -18.38 -7.03
CA VAL A 17 8.05 -18.34 -5.63
C VAL A 17 8.93 -19.28 -4.81
N THR A 18 9.53 -18.76 -3.74
CA THR A 18 10.35 -19.52 -2.77
C THR A 18 9.60 -19.67 -1.46
N ASP A 19 10.14 -20.46 -0.52
CA ASP A 19 9.49 -20.72 0.77
C ASP A 19 9.81 -19.67 1.86
N GLU A 20 10.58 -18.62 1.53
CA GLU A 20 11.10 -17.65 2.50
C GLU A 20 10.57 -16.22 2.26
N PRO A 21 9.45 -15.82 2.91
CA PRO A 21 8.99 -14.44 2.91
C PRO A 21 10.02 -13.47 3.50
N LEU A 22 9.86 -12.19 3.20
CA LEU A 22 10.57 -11.11 3.87
C LEU A 22 10.29 -11.16 5.37
N ARG A 23 11.35 -11.12 6.17
CA ARG A 23 11.28 -11.03 7.65
C ARG A 23 11.17 -9.59 8.14
N LEU A 24 10.75 -8.69 7.27
CA LEU A 24 10.53 -7.27 7.53
C LEU A 24 9.05 -7.04 7.85
N VAL A 25 8.78 -6.12 8.77
CA VAL A 25 7.42 -5.73 9.15
C VAL A 25 6.93 -4.65 8.18
N PRO A 26 5.71 -4.76 7.62
CA PRO A 26 5.14 -3.67 6.83
C PRO A 26 5.02 -2.37 7.61
N ARG A 27 5.24 -1.25 6.92
CA ARG A 27 5.04 0.10 7.42
C ARG A 27 4.02 0.79 6.52
N PHE A 28 2.96 1.31 7.11
CA PHE A 28 1.91 2.03 6.41
C PHE A 28 2.04 3.52 6.74
N GLU A 29 2.26 4.34 5.73
CA GLU A 29 2.33 5.79 5.84
C GLU A 29 1.54 6.45 4.70
N GLY A 30 0.56 7.29 5.04
CA GLY A 30 -0.22 8.03 4.05
C GLY A 30 -0.99 7.12 3.10
N ARG A 31 -0.46 6.92 1.88
CA ARG A 31 -0.98 5.98 0.86
C ARG A 31 0.04 4.92 0.45
N THR A 32 1.07 4.70 1.25
CA THR A 32 2.17 3.82 0.89
C THR A 32 2.37 2.73 1.94
N VAL A 33 2.51 1.50 1.48
CA VAL A 33 2.89 0.34 2.28
C VAL A 33 4.30 -0.08 1.91
N ARG A 34 5.24 -0.02 2.86
CA ARG A 34 6.65 -0.37 2.65
C ARG A 34 7.04 -1.58 3.47
N VAL A 35 7.75 -2.50 2.83
CA VAL A 35 8.46 -3.63 3.46
C VAL A 35 9.91 -3.53 3.01
N MET A 36 10.67 -2.66 3.67
CA MET A 36 12.03 -2.29 3.28
C MET A 36 12.95 -2.24 4.51
N PRO A 37 14.27 -2.51 4.35
CA PRO A 37 15.19 -2.54 5.48
C PRO A 37 15.65 -1.16 5.96
N TRP A 38 15.53 -0.13 5.11
CA TRP A 38 16.03 1.21 5.40
C TRP A 38 15.09 2.01 6.30
N VAL A 39 15.65 2.91 7.10
CA VAL A 39 14.91 3.82 7.99
C VAL A 39 15.22 5.29 7.73
N ASP A 40 16.04 5.61 6.74
CA ASP A 40 16.29 7.00 6.34
C ASP A 40 16.60 7.11 4.84
N VAL A 41 16.78 8.35 4.38
CA VAL A 41 17.05 8.67 2.97
C VAL A 41 18.40 8.13 2.50
N THR A 42 19.42 8.15 3.34
CA THR A 42 20.78 7.67 2.98
C THR A 42 20.79 6.16 2.79
N GLU A 43 20.20 5.42 3.72
CA GLU A 43 20.03 3.97 3.60
C GLU A 43 19.12 3.61 2.42
N ARG A 44 18.11 4.43 2.12
CA ARG A 44 17.26 4.25 0.92
C ARG A 44 18.08 4.38 -0.36
N GLU A 45 18.90 5.42 -0.48
CA GLU A 45 19.76 5.61 -1.66
C GLU A 45 20.75 4.46 -1.83
N GLU A 46 21.43 4.06 -0.76
CA GLU A 46 22.34 2.91 -0.76
C GLU A 46 21.62 1.61 -1.16
N PHE A 47 20.43 1.36 -0.59
CA PHE A 47 19.61 0.20 -0.93
C PHE A 47 19.23 0.20 -2.42
N LEU A 48 18.83 1.33 -2.98
CA LEU A 48 18.48 1.43 -4.39
C LEU A 48 19.69 1.20 -5.30
N LEU A 49 20.87 1.73 -4.94
CA LEU A 49 22.12 1.52 -5.69
C LEU A 49 22.58 0.06 -5.69
N HIS A 50 22.27 -0.70 -4.64
CA HIS A 50 22.70 -2.09 -4.47
C HIS A 50 21.63 -3.14 -4.78
N THR A 51 20.49 -2.73 -5.34
CA THR A 51 19.41 -3.63 -5.76
C THR A 51 19.06 -3.41 -7.22
N PHE A 52 18.28 -4.33 -7.79
CA PHE A 52 17.62 -4.16 -9.09
C PHE A 52 16.12 -4.46 -8.95
N GLY A 53 15.29 -4.07 -9.92
CA GLY A 53 13.88 -4.46 -9.96
C GLY A 53 12.97 -3.46 -10.65
N SER A 54 11.79 -3.23 -10.07
CA SER A 54 10.82 -2.27 -10.61
C SER A 54 11.43 -0.86 -10.67
N GLN A 55 11.20 -0.15 -11.77
CA GLN A 55 11.65 1.22 -11.99
C GLN A 55 10.48 2.18 -12.19
N GLU A 56 10.56 3.34 -11.54
CA GLU A 56 9.74 4.52 -11.87
C GLU A 56 10.04 4.99 -13.30
N ARG A 57 9.01 5.50 -14.01
CA ARG A 57 9.17 6.22 -15.26
C ARG A 57 8.62 7.64 -15.11
N LEU A 58 9.02 8.55 -16.01
CA LEU A 58 8.42 9.88 -16.06
C LEU A 58 6.89 9.74 -16.05
N TRP A 59 6.25 10.37 -15.06
CA TRP A 59 4.79 10.45 -14.86
C TRP A 59 4.08 9.21 -14.30
N ASP A 60 4.81 8.20 -13.79
CA ASP A 60 4.20 7.00 -13.18
C ASP A 60 4.88 6.64 -11.84
N THR A 61 4.10 6.18 -10.86
CA THR A 61 4.58 5.74 -9.53
C THR A 61 4.17 4.28 -9.30
N PRO A 62 4.84 3.31 -9.93
CA PRO A 62 4.46 1.91 -9.84
C PRO A 62 4.79 1.32 -8.47
N ASP A 63 4.12 0.22 -8.12
CA ASP A 63 4.59 -0.57 -6.97
C ASP A 63 6.01 -1.08 -7.27
N VAL A 64 6.85 -1.01 -6.25
CA VAL A 64 8.27 -1.28 -6.34
C VAL A 64 8.60 -2.62 -5.72
N LEU A 65 9.28 -3.48 -6.47
CA LEU A 65 9.87 -4.72 -5.98
C LEU A 65 11.37 -4.64 -6.21
N ARG A 66 12.18 -4.88 -5.17
CA ARG A 66 13.64 -4.80 -5.21
C ARG A 66 14.26 -6.13 -4.83
N PHE A 67 15.30 -6.50 -5.57
CA PHE A 67 15.97 -7.79 -5.47
C PHE A 67 17.47 -7.62 -5.26
N THR A 68 18.08 -8.54 -4.52
CA THR A 68 19.54 -8.60 -4.35
C THR A 68 20.23 -9.08 -5.63
N PRO A 69 21.31 -8.45 -6.12
CA PRO A 69 21.97 -8.89 -7.36
C PRO A 69 22.54 -10.31 -7.30
N ALA A 70 23.11 -10.71 -6.15
CA ALA A 70 23.80 -11.98 -5.99
C ALA A 70 22.83 -13.18 -5.91
N GLY A 71 21.80 -13.08 -5.05
CA GLY A 71 20.82 -14.14 -4.81
C GLY A 71 19.58 -14.05 -5.70
N ARG A 72 19.34 -12.87 -6.30
CA ARG A 72 18.10 -12.51 -6.99
C ARG A 72 16.86 -12.63 -6.12
N GLU A 73 17.06 -12.58 -4.80
CA GLU A 73 15.99 -12.72 -3.81
C GLU A 73 15.36 -11.37 -3.55
N LEU A 74 14.04 -11.35 -3.34
CA LEU A 74 13.31 -10.16 -2.93
C LEU A 74 13.91 -9.64 -1.63
N SER A 75 14.36 -8.40 -1.64
CA SER A 75 14.95 -7.72 -0.48
C SER A 75 14.03 -6.63 0.08
N GLY A 76 13.06 -6.18 -0.71
CA GLY A 76 12.04 -5.27 -0.23
C GLY A 76 10.99 -4.91 -1.27
N ALA A 77 9.90 -4.33 -0.79
CA ALA A 77 8.76 -3.94 -1.60
C ALA A 77 8.11 -2.65 -1.10
N GLU A 78 7.58 -1.85 -2.03
CA GLU A 78 6.79 -0.65 -1.76
C GLU A 78 5.54 -0.69 -2.63
N PHE A 79 4.38 -0.43 -2.03
CA PHE A 79 3.09 -0.47 -2.72
C PHE A 79 2.30 0.80 -2.44
N HIS A 80 1.60 1.29 -3.45
CA HIS A 80 0.77 2.50 -3.37
C HIS A 80 -0.71 2.15 -3.35
N VAL A 81 -1.45 2.84 -2.49
CA VAL A 81 -2.90 2.78 -2.41
C VAL A 81 -3.47 3.76 -3.44
N PRO A 82 -4.19 3.27 -4.47
CA PRO A 82 -4.81 4.12 -5.47
C PRO A 82 -5.88 5.02 -4.85
N GLU A 83 -6.08 6.21 -5.41
CA GLU A 83 -7.12 7.13 -4.94
C GLU A 83 -8.50 6.57 -5.23
N GLU A 84 -8.69 5.90 -6.37
CA GLU A 84 -9.97 5.35 -6.76
C GLU A 84 -10.38 4.21 -5.81
N SER A 85 -11.57 4.36 -5.23
CA SER A 85 -12.18 3.35 -4.35
C SER A 85 -13.27 2.61 -5.10
N ALA A 86 -13.22 1.28 -5.06
CA ALA A 86 -14.28 0.46 -5.63
C ALA A 86 -15.64 0.75 -4.96
N TYR A 87 -16.73 0.65 -5.72
CA TYR A 87 -18.07 0.78 -5.17
C TYR A 87 -18.43 -0.41 -4.27
N ALA A 88 -19.45 -0.27 -3.42
CA ALA A 88 -19.85 -1.28 -2.45
C ALA A 88 -20.14 -2.67 -3.08
N GLY A 89 -20.72 -2.70 -4.29
CA GLY A 89 -20.99 -3.93 -5.03
C GLY A 89 -19.71 -4.69 -5.40
N ASP A 90 -18.68 -3.99 -5.85
CA ASP A 90 -17.40 -4.58 -6.24
C ASP A 90 -16.57 -5.00 -5.03
N ARG A 91 -16.60 -4.21 -3.95
CA ARG A 91 -15.96 -4.58 -2.67
C ARG A 91 -16.44 -5.93 -2.16
N ALA A 92 -17.73 -6.26 -2.34
CA ALA A 92 -18.30 -7.53 -1.91
C ALA A 92 -17.81 -8.74 -2.74
N ARG A 93 -17.26 -8.48 -3.94
CA ARG A 93 -16.74 -9.50 -4.86
C ARG A 93 -15.27 -9.85 -4.63
N VAL A 94 -14.56 -9.08 -3.80
CA VAL A 94 -13.13 -9.29 -3.55
C VAL A 94 -12.87 -10.71 -3.04
N PRO A 95 -12.04 -11.50 -3.74
CA PRO A 95 -11.85 -12.91 -3.43
C PRO A 95 -11.03 -13.10 -2.15
N LEU A 96 -11.63 -13.77 -1.15
CA LEU A 96 -10.92 -14.22 0.05
C LEU A 96 -10.17 -15.56 -0.15
N ARG A 97 -10.40 -16.21 -1.29
CA ARG A 97 -9.80 -17.51 -1.65
C ARG A 97 -8.89 -17.36 -2.88
N PRO A 98 -7.84 -18.20 -2.99
CA PRO A 98 -7.41 -19.22 -2.03
C PRO A 98 -6.83 -18.61 -0.74
N ALA A 99 -6.47 -19.43 0.27
CA ALA A 99 -5.81 -18.92 1.46
C ALA A 99 -4.42 -18.36 1.12
N VAL A 100 -3.95 -17.37 1.89
CA VAL A 100 -2.59 -16.83 1.76
C VAL A 100 -1.59 -17.92 2.09
N ARG A 101 -0.61 -18.10 1.21
CA ARG A 101 0.52 -18.99 1.42
C ARG A 101 1.79 -18.16 1.56
N PRO A 102 2.60 -18.35 2.62
CA PRO A 102 3.87 -17.65 2.71
C PRO A 102 4.75 -18.02 1.52
N GLY A 103 5.41 -17.01 0.93
CA GLY A 103 6.42 -17.27 -0.08
C GLY A 103 7.27 -16.04 -0.38
N GLY A 104 8.58 -16.24 -0.50
CA GLY A 104 9.48 -15.26 -1.06
C GLY A 104 9.42 -15.24 -2.58
N LEU A 105 10.20 -14.34 -3.18
CA LEU A 105 10.38 -14.30 -4.63
C LEU A 105 11.87 -14.36 -4.95
N ARG A 106 12.21 -15.12 -5.99
CA ARG A 106 13.53 -15.11 -6.60
C ARG A 106 13.39 -14.80 -8.08
N ALA A 107 13.95 -13.68 -8.51
CA ALA A 107 13.96 -13.30 -9.91
C ALA A 107 14.74 -14.32 -10.76
N ASP A 108 14.21 -14.60 -11.95
CA ASP A 108 14.85 -15.55 -12.86
C ASP A 108 16.13 -14.93 -13.46
N GLU A 109 16.13 -13.61 -13.66
CA GLU A 109 17.26 -12.83 -14.19
C GLU A 109 17.47 -11.51 -13.41
N ALA A 110 18.72 -11.04 -13.38
CA ALA A 110 19.07 -9.75 -12.79
C ALA A 110 18.88 -8.62 -13.81
N ARG A 111 17.63 -8.20 -13.99
CA ARG A 111 17.23 -7.15 -14.93
C ARG A 111 16.11 -6.32 -14.33
N ASP A 112 16.19 -5.02 -14.51
CA ASP A 112 15.12 -4.09 -14.16
C ASP A 112 13.89 -4.30 -15.05
N PHE A 113 12.72 -4.08 -14.48
CA PHE A 113 11.45 -4.34 -15.16
C PHE A 113 10.42 -3.27 -14.83
N ARG A 114 9.30 -3.29 -15.56
CA ARG A 114 8.13 -2.49 -15.23
C ARG A 114 7.14 -3.37 -14.48
N HIS A 115 6.59 -2.86 -13.39
CA HIS A 115 5.43 -3.45 -12.75
C HIS A 115 4.18 -2.62 -13.05
N GLU A 116 3.04 -3.29 -13.26
CA GLU A 116 1.77 -2.60 -13.45
C GLU A 116 1.33 -1.95 -12.13
N VAL A 117 0.69 -0.80 -12.24
CA VAL A 117 0.20 -0.05 -11.09
C VAL A 117 -1.20 -0.53 -10.77
N THR A 118 -1.50 -0.69 -9.49
CA THR A 118 -2.90 -0.84 -9.07
C THR A 118 -3.68 0.44 -9.36
N SER A 119 -4.88 0.36 -9.91
CA SER A 119 -5.70 1.54 -10.21
C SER A 119 -6.83 1.74 -9.21
N VAL A 120 -7.25 0.68 -8.52
CA VAL A 120 -8.39 0.70 -7.62
C VAL A 120 -8.08 -0.01 -6.31
N HIS A 121 -8.60 0.51 -5.20
CA HIS A 121 -8.59 -0.19 -3.92
C HIS A 121 -9.98 -0.59 -3.45
N CYS A 122 -10.02 -1.70 -2.72
CA CYS A 122 -11.19 -2.22 -2.03
C CYS A 122 -10.87 -2.34 -0.54
N ARG A 123 -11.80 -1.91 0.31
CA ARG A 123 -11.72 -2.06 1.76
C ARG A 123 -12.79 -3.01 2.27
N ALA A 124 -12.38 -4.01 3.03
CA ALA A 124 -13.30 -4.82 3.81
C ALA A 124 -13.97 -3.98 4.91
N SER A 125 -15.09 -4.45 5.45
CA SER A 125 -15.78 -3.76 6.54
C SER A 125 -14.85 -3.53 7.73
N GLY A 126 -14.85 -2.31 8.27
CA GLY A 126 -13.96 -1.91 9.38
C GLY A 126 -12.47 -1.82 8.98
N ASP A 127 -12.19 -1.73 7.68
CA ASP A 127 -10.85 -1.68 7.08
C ASP A 127 -9.92 -2.80 7.58
N THR A 128 -10.49 -3.99 7.81
CA THR A 128 -9.73 -5.15 8.29
C THR A 128 -8.83 -5.76 7.22
N VAL A 129 -9.08 -5.45 5.96
CA VAL A 129 -8.25 -5.82 4.81
C VAL A 129 -8.31 -4.69 3.80
N LEU A 130 -7.14 -4.23 3.36
CA LEU A 130 -6.98 -3.36 2.20
C LEU A 130 -6.53 -4.22 1.02
N THR A 131 -7.23 -4.13 -0.10
CA THR A 131 -6.89 -4.86 -1.34
C THR A 131 -6.76 -3.85 -2.46
N CYS A 132 -5.63 -3.83 -3.15
CA CYS A 132 -5.42 -2.96 -4.31
C CYS A 132 -5.28 -3.85 -5.55
N LEU A 133 -6.00 -3.50 -6.61
CA LEU A 133 -6.11 -4.29 -7.83
C LEU A 133 -5.69 -3.44 -9.02
N ARG A 134 -5.13 -4.09 -10.04
CA ARG A 134 -4.83 -3.45 -11.32
C ARG A 134 -6.06 -2.81 -11.94
N ASP A 135 -7.19 -3.49 -11.91
CA ASP A 135 -8.48 -3.07 -12.44
C ASP A 135 -9.60 -3.91 -11.79
N LEU A 136 -10.86 -3.56 -12.04
CA LEU A 136 -12.01 -4.29 -11.51
C LEU A 136 -12.32 -5.58 -12.28
N ASP A 137 -11.80 -5.76 -13.49
CA ASP A 137 -12.03 -6.97 -14.32
C ASP A 137 -11.39 -8.20 -13.67
N VAL A 138 -10.35 -8.00 -12.84
CA VAL A 138 -9.77 -9.03 -11.96
C VAL A 138 -10.83 -9.72 -11.08
N LEU A 139 -11.93 -9.04 -10.74
CA LEU A 139 -13.00 -9.60 -9.91
C LEU A 139 -13.98 -10.50 -10.67
N ASP A 140 -13.85 -10.63 -11.99
CA ASP A 140 -14.72 -11.49 -12.81
C ASP A 140 -14.35 -12.98 -12.72
N GLU A 141 -13.16 -13.26 -12.21
CA GLU A 141 -12.57 -14.60 -12.19
C GLU A 141 -11.86 -14.89 -10.85
N PRO A 142 -11.74 -16.17 -10.46
CA PRO A 142 -11.06 -16.53 -9.22
C PRO A 142 -9.55 -16.34 -9.32
N LEU A 143 -8.92 -15.97 -8.19
CA LEU A 143 -7.47 -15.99 -8.06
C LEU A 143 -6.91 -17.41 -8.11
N ASP A 144 -5.74 -17.58 -8.74
CA ASP A 144 -4.96 -18.82 -8.69
C ASP A 144 -4.28 -19.00 -7.34
N ALA A 145 -3.75 -17.90 -6.79
CA ALA A 145 -2.92 -17.91 -5.59
C ALA A 145 -2.90 -16.55 -4.89
N ARG A 146 -2.57 -16.58 -3.60
CA ARG A 146 -2.24 -15.41 -2.77
C ARG A 146 -0.90 -15.69 -2.08
N ILE A 147 0.14 -14.96 -2.46
CA ILE A 147 1.52 -15.20 -1.99
C ILE A 147 1.87 -14.18 -0.92
N GLY A 148 1.95 -14.61 0.34
CA GLY A 148 2.35 -13.79 1.48
C GLY A 148 3.84 -13.51 1.46
N ILE A 149 4.22 -12.37 0.89
CA ILE A 149 5.63 -11.96 0.72
C ILE A 149 6.22 -11.33 1.99
N ALA A 150 5.39 -10.91 2.92
CA ALA A 150 5.76 -10.40 4.24
C ALA A 150 4.62 -10.66 5.24
N GLN A 151 4.79 -10.25 6.50
CA GLN A 151 3.73 -10.39 7.50
C GLN A 151 2.46 -9.66 7.03
N ASP A 152 1.33 -10.38 6.97
CA ASP A 152 0.00 -9.86 6.63
C ASP A 152 -0.14 -9.18 5.24
N LEU A 153 0.94 -9.14 4.45
CA LEU A 153 1.00 -8.60 3.09
C LEU A 153 1.13 -9.72 2.06
N ALA A 154 0.24 -9.74 1.07
CA ALA A 154 0.22 -10.76 0.04
C ALA A 154 0.06 -10.18 -1.37
N LEU A 155 0.73 -10.80 -2.35
CA LEU A 155 0.48 -10.60 -3.77
C LEU A 155 -0.69 -11.47 -4.22
N LEU A 156 -1.52 -10.93 -5.12
CA LEU A 156 -2.67 -11.61 -5.71
C LEU A 156 -2.30 -12.07 -7.11
N VAL A 157 -2.58 -13.33 -7.43
CA VAL A 157 -2.14 -13.96 -8.67
C VAL A 157 -3.32 -14.53 -9.43
N GLN A 158 -3.41 -14.19 -10.71
CA GLN A 158 -4.41 -14.73 -11.64
C GLN A 158 -3.73 -14.99 -12.99
N HIS A 159 -4.00 -16.16 -13.55
CA HIS A 159 -3.30 -16.70 -14.73
C HIS A 159 -1.78 -16.65 -14.61
N GLY A 160 -1.25 -16.88 -13.41
CA GLY A 160 0.18 -16.77 -13.12
C GLY A 160 0.77 -15.35 -13.22
N THR A 161 -0.04 -14.30 -13.33
CA THR A 161 0.37 -12.89 -13.33
C THR A 161 -0.01 -12.24 -12.01
N VAL A 162 0.81 -11.32 -11.50
CA VAL A 162 0.45 -10.51 -10.33
C VAL A 162 -0.56 -9.45 -10.75
N VAL A 163 -1.76 -9.50 -10.17
CA VAL A 163 -2.89 -8.62 -10.51
C VAL A 163 -3.24 -7.60 -9.41
N GLY A 164 -2.50 -7.64 -8.31
CA GLY A 164 -2.68 -6.74 -7.18
C GLY A 164 -2.02 -7.25 -5.91
N TRP A 165 -2.38 -6.62 -4.80
CA TRP A 165 -1.86 -6.96 -3.48
C TRP A 165 -2.92 -6.72 -2.39
N SER A 166 -2.72 -7.33 -1.23
CA SER A 166 -3.60 -7.13 -0.07
C SER A 166 -2.79 -7.03 1.22
N LEU A 167 -3.17 -6.11 2.10
CA LEU A 167 -2.65 -5.96 3.45
C LEU A 167 -3.77 -6.25 4.46
N SER A 168 -3.55 -7.22 5.35
CA SER A 168 -4.47 -7.53 6.45
C SER A 168 -4.20 -6.62 7.64
N ASP A 169 -5.26 -6.15 8.29
CA ASP A 169 -5.22 -5.22 9.42
C ASP A 169 -4.29 -4.02 9.22
N PRO A 170 -4.49 -3.20 8.17
CA PRO A 170 -3.59 -2.10 7.80
C PRO A 170 -3.33 -1.11 8.95
N ALA A 171 -4.32 -0.86 9.81
CA ALA A 171 -4.18 0.02 10.98
C ALA A 171 -3.05 -0.43 11.94
N ARG A 172 -2.71 -1.72 11.98
CA ARG A 172 -1.61 -2.26 12.79
C ARG A 172 -0.26 -1.69 12.36
N TYR A 173 -0.10 -1.41 11.07
CA TYR A 173 1.15 -1.02 10.43
C TYR A 173 1.34 0.48 10.30
N VAL A 174 0.37 1.27 10.73
CA VAL A 174 0.44 2.73 10.71
C VAL A 174 1.62 3.20 11.54
N THR A 175 2.55 3.91 10.89
CA THR A 175 3.77 4.41 11.51
C THR A 175 4.33 5.59 10.72
N THR A 176 5.25 6.34 11.31
CA THR A 176 6.10 7.29 10.57
C THR A 176 7.17 6.52 9.78
N PRO A 177 7.71 7.07 8.68
CA PRO A 177 8.52 6.31 7.73
C PRO A 177 9.74 5.61 8.37
N ASP A 178 10.32 6.25 9.38
CA ASP A 178 11.56 5.83 10.02
C ASP A 178 11.34 4.97 11.28
N ALA A 179 10.08 4.78 11.69
CA ALA A 179 9.75 4.07 12.93
C ALA A 179 9.23 2.65 12.68
N VAL A 180 9.61 1.74 13.58
CA VAL A 180 9.06 0.38 13.62
C VAL A 180 7.60 0.45 14.12
N PRO A 181 6.64 -0.22 13.45
CA PRO A 181 5.26 -0.23 13.90
C PRO A 181 5.11 -0.82 15.31
N ASP A 182 4.19 -0.26 16.10
CA ASP A 182 3.87 -0.78 17.43
C ASP A 182 3.29 -2.20 17.33
N PRO A 183 3.84 -3.20 18.06
CA PRO A 183 3.33 -4.57 18.00
C PRO A 183 1.94 -4.73 18.65
N ALA A 184 1.52 -3.82 19.53
CA ALA A 184 0.22 -3.86 20.19
C ALA A 184 -0.92 -3.66 19.18
N PRO A 185 -2.08 -4.32 19.37
CA PRO A 185 -3.22 -4.13 18.49
C PRO A 185 -3.72 -2.67 18.54
N PRO A 186 -4.15 -2.10 17.41
CA PRO A 186 -4.64 -0.73 17.39
C PRO A 186 -5.95 -0.59 18.16
N THR A 187 -6.10 0.52 18.86
CA THR A 187 -7.32 0.83 19.62
C THR A 187 -8.52 1.06 18.70
N ALA A 188 -9.74 0.85 19.21
CA ALA A 188 -10.96 1.12 18.43
C ALA A 188 -11.04 2.58 17.96
N ALA A 189 -10.56 3.53 18.78
CA ALA A 189 -10.49 4.94 18.43
C ALA A 189 -9.55 5.19 17.24
N VAL A 190 -8.34 4.63 17.27
CA VAL A 190 -7.39 4.74 16.15
C VAL A 190 -7.90 4.05 14.89
N ARG A 191 -8.57 2.90 15.01
CA ARG A 191 -9.19 2.23 13.84
C ARG A 191 -10.22 3.13 13.15
N ARG A 192 -11.09 3.78 13.93
CA ARG A 192 -12.06 4.73 13.38
C ARG A 192 -11.36 5.92 12.71
N LEU A 193 -10.33 6.48 13.34
CA LEU A 193 -9.58 7.60 12.78
C LEU A 193 -8.81 7.20 11.51
N PHE A 194 -8.28 5.98 11.45
CA PHE A 194 -7.66 5.42 10.25
C PHE A 194 -8.65 5.36 9.09
N THR A 195 -9.87 4.83 9.30
CA THR A 195 -10.94 4.83 8.29
C THR A 195 -11.25 6.23 7.78
N GLU A 196 -11.41 7.18 8.70
CA GLU A 196 -11.68 8.58 8.37
C GLU A 196 -10.54 9.21 7.54
N CYS A 197 -9.29 8.93 7.89
CA CYS A 197 -8.13 9.42 7.14
C CYS A 197 -8.07 8.81 5.74
N LEU A 198 -8.36 7.51 5.60
CA LEU A 198 -8.41 6.85 4.30
C LEU A 198 -9.51 7.44 3.40
N ASP A 199 -10.70 7.71 3.97
CA ASP A 199 -11.79 8.37 3.23
C ASP A 199 -11.35 9.73 2.69
N LEU A 200 -10.65 10.54 3.49
CA LEU A 200 -10.21 11.89 3.11
C LEU A 200 -9.14 11.90 2.02
N ILE A 201 -8.45 10.79 1.79
CA ILE A 201 -7.29 10.70 0.88
C ILE A 201 -7.57 9.82 -0.34
N THR A 202 -8.82 9.41 -0.48
CA THR A 202 -9.31 8.58 -1.57
C THR A 202 -10.59 9.16 -2.14
N GLN A 203 -10.94 8.75 -3.35
CA GLN A 203 -12.15 9.20 -4.01
C GLN A 203 -13.40 8.61 -3.34
N PRO A 204 -14.50 9.38 -3.28
CA PRO A 204 -14.66 10.69 -3.91
C PRO A 204 -14.09 11.87 -3.10
N LEU A 205 -13.85 11.69 -1.80
CA LEU A 205 -13.64 12.78 -0.85
C LEU A 205 -12.36 13.59 -1.09
N ILE A 206 -11.31 12.96 -1.61
CA ILE A 206 -10.07 13.69 -1.95
C ILE A 206 -10.32 14.78 -2.99
N LEU A 207 -11.23 14.57 -3.95
CA LEU A 207 -11.57 15.57 -4.97
C LEU A 207 -12.22 16.79 -4.31
N ASP A 208 -13.15 16.57 -3.39
CA ASP A 208 -13.80 17.66 -2.64
C ASP A 208 -12.78 18.43 -1.76
N VAL A 209 -11.77 17.75 -1.22
CA VAL A 209 -10.68 18.37 -0.45
C VAL A 209 -9.78 19.22 -1.36
N GLU A 210 -9.44 18.71 -2.55
CA GLU A 210 -8.63 19.42 -3.55
C GLU A 210 -9.37 20.63 -4.14
N ASP A 211 -10.67 20.49 -4.39
CA ASP A 211 -11.58 21.56 -4.82
C ASP A 211 -11.93 22.54 -3.70
N ARG A 212 -11.45 22.28 -2.47
CA ARG A 212 -11.62 23.11 -1.27
C ARG A 212 -13.09 23.29 -0.88
N GLU A 213 -13.91 22.27 -1.11
CA GLU A 213 -15.31 22.28 -0.73
C GLU A 213 -15.45 22.46 0.79
N PRO A 214 -16.30 23.40 1.27
CA PRO A 214 -16.35 23.77 2.68
C PRO A 214 -16.59 22.59 3.63
N ALA A 215 -17.46 21.67 3.25
CA ALA A 215 -17.78 20.49 4.05
C ALA A 215 -16.60 19.50 4.14
N ALA A 216 -15.86 19.31 3.05
CA ALA A 216 -14.69 18.46 3.03
C ALA A 216 -13.54 19.05 3.86
N LEU A 217 -13.34 20.37 3.80
CA LEU A 217 -12.36 21.06 4.64
C LEU A 217 -12.75 21.04 6.12
N GLU A 218 -14.03 21.16 6.46
CA GLU A 218 -14.51 20.99 7.84
C GLU A 218 -14.22 19.57 8.34
N ARG A 219 -14.50 18.55 7.53
CA ARG A 219 -14.21 17.15 7.85
C ARG A 219 -12.72 16.90 8.03
N LEU A 220 -11.87 17.44 7.16
CA LEU A 220 -10.41 17.38 7.27
C LEU A 220 -9.90 18.01 8.57
N ARG A 221 -10.40 19.22 8.93
CA ARG A 221 -10.05 19.88 10.19
C ARG A 221 -10.53 19.09 11.42
N ALA A 222 -11.73 18.51 11.35
CA ALA A 222 -12.28 17.70 12.43
C ALA A 222 -11.44 16.43 12.65
N ALA A 223 -10.99 15.77 11.58
CA ALA A 223 -10.11 14.62 11.65
C ALA A 223 -8.74 15.00 12.27
N ASP A 224 -8.13 16.09 11.81
CA ASP A 224 -6.88 16.62 12.36
C ASP A 224 -6.99 16.97 13.85
N GLN A 225 -8.09 17.59 14.27
CA GLN A 225 -8.36 17.88 15.68
C GLN A 225 -8.58 16.60 16.50
N ALA A 226 -9.35 15.64 15.99
CA ALA A 226 -9.58 14.36 16.68
C ALA A 226 -8.27 13.58 16.87
N LEU A 227 -7.37 13.59 15.87
CA LEU A 227 -6.03 13.03 15.97
C LEU A 227 -5.17 13.76 17.02
N ARG A 228 -5.29 15.10 17.13
CA ARG A 228 -4.61 15.86 18.20
C ARG A 228 -5.08 15.46 19.59
N ASP A 229 -6.39 15.29 19.77
CA ASP A 229 -6.99 15.01 21.07
C ASP A 229 -6.88 13.54 21.50
N GLN A 230 -6.57 12.63 20.56
CA GLN A 230 -6.44 11.20 20.81
C GLN A 230 -5.27 10.89 21.76
N ARG A 231 -5.58 10.35 22.94
CA ARG A 231 -4.58 10.05 23.99
C ARG A 231 -4.07 8.61 23.95
N GLU A 232 -4.92 7.65 23.61
CA GLU A 232 -4.54 6.24 23.51
C GLU A 232 -3.88 5.98 22.16
N ASP A 233 -2.94 5.03 22.11
CA ASP A 233 -2.28 4.60 20.87
C ASP A 233 -1.68 5.79 20.11
N ARG A 234 -0.98 6.62 20.88
CA ARG A 234 -0.50 7.94 20.46
C ARG A 234 0.47 7.85 19.28
N HIS A 235 1.26 6.78 19.21
CA HIS A 235 2.20 6.54 18.12
C HIS A 235 1.49 6.49 16.76
N ARG A 236 0.39 5.74 16.65
CA ARG A 236 -0.39 5.67 15.40
C ARG A 236 -1.16 6.94 15.13
N ALA A 237 -1.74 7.55 16.17
CA ALA A 237 -2.45 8.82 16.02
C ALA A 237 -1.52 9.93 15.50
N ASP A 238 -0.29 10.02 16.01
CA ASP A 238 0.70 10.98 15.53
C ASP A 238 1.18 10.66 14.10
N ALA A 239 1.36 9.39 13.75
CA ALA A 239 1.69 8.97 12.38
C ALA A 239 0.59 9.39 11.37
N LEU A 240 -0.69 9.13 11.67
CA LEU A 240 -1.80 9.57 10.81
C LEU A 240 -1.86 11.10 10.72
N ARG A 241 -1.62 11.77 11.84
CA ARG A 241 -1.64 13.23 11.92
C ARG A 241 -0.58 13.87 11.04
N THR A 242 0.64 13.31 10.98
CA THR A 242 1.70 13.85 10.12
C THR A 242 1.22 14.03 8.69
N PHE A 243 0.51 13.03 8.16
CA PHE A 243 -0.03 13.06 6.81
C PHE A 243 -1.24 14.00 6.66
N ILE A 244 -2.22 13.91 7.57
CA ILE A 244 -3.41 14.79 7.54
C ILE A 244 -3.04 16.27 7.72
N SER A 245 -2.11 16.59 8.62
CA SER A 245 -1.62 17.95 8.82
C SER A 245 -0.89 18.49 7.58
N GLN A 246 -0.25 17.63 6.77
CA GLN A 246 0.33 18.07 5.50
C GLN A 246 -0.75 18.43 4.48
N LEU A 247 -1.78 17.60 4.34
CA LEU A 247 -2.94 17.91 3.48
C LEU A 247 -3.67 19.18 3.91
N VAL A 248 -3.82 19.42 5.22
CA VAL A 248 -4.37 20.67 5.75
C VAL A 248 -3.55 21.87 5.27
N LYS A 249 -2.22 21.82 5.36
CA LYS A 249 -1.35 22.92 4.91
C LYS A 249 -1.49 23.20 3.42
N ASP A 250 -1.55 22.14 2.61
CA ASP A 250 -1.58 22.25 1.15
C ASP A 250 -2.93 22.80 0.65
N CYS A 251 -4.04 22.34 1.25
CA CYS A 251 -5.40 22.71 0.83
C CYS A 251 -5.94 23.97 1.51
N ILE A 252 -5.60 24.23 2.78
CA ILE A 252 -6.19 25.31 3.59
C ILE A 252 -5.24 26.50 3.73
N GLU A 253 -3.95 26.25 3.95
CA GLU A 253 -3.00 27.32 4.33
C GLU A 253 -2.26 27.91 3.12
N THR A 254 -2.20 27.20 1.99
CA THR A 254 -1.57 27.69 0.77
C THR A 254 -2.60 28.41 -0.12
N PRO A 255 -2.41 29.70 -0.46
CA PRO A 255 -3.31 30.39 -1.39
C PRO A 255 -3.21 29.78 -2.78
N ALA A 256 -4.35 29.63 -3.47
CA ALA A 256 -4.41 29.04 -4.80
C ALA A 256 -3.36 29.68 -5.73
N ARG A 257 -2.47 28.86 -6.31
CA ARG A 257 -1.71 29.31 -7.49
C ARG A 257 -2.74 29.57 -8.58
N ARG A 258 -3.02 30.85 -8.84
CA ARG A 258 -3.75 31.27 -10.04
C ARG A 258 -2.99 30.71 -11.24
N GLN A 259 -3.60 29.78 -11.97
CA GLN A 259 -3.13 29.44 -13.31
C GLN A 259 -3.30 30.68 -14.21
N PRO A 260 -2.32 30.98 -15.08
CA PRO A 260 -2.38 32.12 -16.01
C PRO A 260 -3.45 31.95 -17.09
#